data_AF-A0A959GES5-F1
#
_entry.id   AF-A0A959GES5-F1
#
_cell.length_a   1.000
_cell.length_b   1.000
_cell.length_c   1.000
_cell.angle_alpha   90.00
_cell.angle_beta   90.00
_cell.angle_gamma   90.00
#
_symmetry.space_group_name_H-M   'P 1'
#
loop_
_entity.id
_entity.type
_entity.pdbx_description
1 polymer ?
#
loop_
_entity_poly.entity_id
_entity_poly.type
_entity_poly.pdbx_seq_one_letter_code
_entity_poly.pdbx_strand_id
1 'polypeptide(L)'
;MKSSIKLLLFLLVALSATSCVSKKQFAALQMELDVANKDLGKCGESLNEYMNRLSACEQDKERLKADLRNAQTADQLRQEQIQSLKDQLADVKMQRDKQLSQVGDLTVLSQSASDNIKETLSQLEKKDKYIHLLQAAKTKADSINLALAVNLKGVLSQGIEDKDVEVKVDKTVVFVNLSDKMLYQSGSSNLTPRAIEVLGKIAQIVESRPDLEVMVEGYTDNVPIKNSCLEDNWDLSVKRATSVVRTLQKKYN
;
A
#
# COMPACT_ATOMS: atom_id res chain seq x y z
N MET A 1 6.64 123.93 -98.79
CA MET A 1 7.69 122.96 -98.36
C MET A 1 8.30 123.20 -96.98
N LYS A 2 8.49 124.44 -96.50
CA LYS A 2 9.07 124.69 -95.14
C LYS A 2 8.05 124.58 -93.99
N SER A 3 6.78 124.36 -94.34
CA SER A 3 5.60 124.19 -93.48
C SER A 3 5.35 122.76 -92.98
N SER A 4 5.97 121.71 -93.54
CA SER A 4 5.69 120.32 -93.11
C SER A 4 6.73 119.79 -92.12
N ILE A 5 7.96 120.31 -92.21
CA ILE A 5 9.11 119.89 -91.37
C ILE A 5 9.02 120.49 -89.98
N LYS A 6 8.63 121.77 -89.83
CA LYS A 6 8.49 122.41 -88.50
C LYS A 6 7.36 121.81 -87.67
N LEU A 7 6.27 121.42 -88.32
CA LEU A 7 5.16 120.74 -87.67
C LEU A 7 5.55 119.29 -87.28
N LEU A 8 6.29 118.58 -88.15
CA LEU A 8 6.84 117.26 -87.82
C LEU A 8 7.85 117.30 -86.67
N LEU A 9 8.77 118.28 -86.66
CA LEU A 9 9.80 118.45 -85.62
C LEU A 9 9.18 118.76 -84.25
N PHE A 10 8.14 119.58 -84.20
CA PHE A 10 7.47 119.91 -82.94
C PHE A 10 6.67 118.72 -82.41
N LEU A 11 6.03 117.94 -83.30
CA LEU A 11 5.32 116.71 -82.91
C LEU A 11 6.30 115.63 -82.43
N LEU A 12 7.48 115.50 -83.05
CA LEU A 12 8.53 114.54 -82.66
C LEU A 12 9.14 114.87 -81.28
N VAL A 13 9.26 116.16 -80.96
CA VAL A 13 9.70 116.64 -79.63
C VAL A 13 8.59 116.48 -78.58
N ALA A 14 7.32 116.66 -78.95
CA ALA A 14 6.19 116.44 -78.05
C ALA A 14 5.96 114.95 -77.73
N LEU A 15 6.14 114.04 -78.70
CA LEU A 15 6.04 112.60 -78.48
C LEU A 15 7.23 112.00 -77.69
N SER A 16 8.40 112.66 -77.71
CA SER A 16 9.56 112.22 -76.93
C SER A 16 9.54 112.73 -75.48
N ALA A 17 8.68 113.70 -75.15
CA ALA A 17 8.53 114.26 -73.80
C ALA A 17 7.54 113.52 -72.89
N THR A 18 6.82 112.50 -73.38
CA THR A 18 5.85 111.71 -72.58
C THR A 18 6.44 110.44 -71.96
N SER A 19 7.75 110.18 -72.11
CA SER A 19 8.44 109.00 -71.56
C SER A 19 9.07 109.21 -70.17
N CYS A 20 8.96 110.41 -69.60
CA CYS A 20 9.46 110.70 -68.27
C CYS A 20 8.45 110.29 -67.19
N VAL A 21 8.63 109.10 -66.61
CA VAL A 21 8.02 108.70 -65.35
C VAL A 21 8.40 109.73 -64.27
N SER A 22 7.43 110.19 -63.48
CA SER A 22 7.72 111.18 -62.44
C SER A 22 8.71 110.60 -61.42
N LYS A 23 9.64 111.41 -60.90
CA LYS A 23 10.58 111.00 -59.83
C LYS A 23 9.87 110.30 -58.64
N LYS A 24 8.61 110.69 -58.39
CA LYS A 24 7.72 110.09 -57.39
C LYS A 24 7.30 108.65 -57.74
N GLN A 25 6.97 108.37 -59.00
CA GLN A 25 6.60 107.03 -59.48
C GLN A 25 7.82 106.08 -59.51
N PHE A 26 9.00 106.56 -59.90
CA PHE A 26 10.22 105.75 -59.84
C PHE A 26 10.62 105.40 -58.40
N ALA A 27 10.55 106.39 -57.49
CA ALA A 27 10.79 106.15 -56.07
C ALA A 27 9.76 105.17 -55.45
N ALA A 28 8.49 105.25 -55.85
CA ALA A 28 7.46 104.31 -55.43
C ALA A 28 7.74 102.87 -55.92
N LEU A 29 8.13 102.71 -57.19
CA LEU A 29 8.46 101.41 -57.76
C LEU A 29 9.72 100.80 -57.13
N GLN A 30 10.74 101.62 -56.82
CA GLN A 30 11.93 101.16 -56.09
C GLN A 30 11.58 100.70 -54.66
N MET A 31 10.72 101.44 -53.96
CA MET A 31 10.22 101.03 -52.64
C MET A 31 9.45 99.71 -52.71
N GLU A 32 8.62 99.51 -53.74
CA GLU A 32 7.87 98.28 -53.96
C GLU A 32 8.79 97.08 -54.23
N LEU A 33 9.85 97.28 -55.03
CA LEU A 33 10.88 96.27 -55.30
C LEU A 33 11.66 95.91 -54.03
N ASP A 34 12.02 96.89 -53.20
CA ASP A 34 12.70 96.65 -51.92
C ASP A 34 11.80 95.90 -50.92
N VAL A 35 10.50 96.22 -50.88
CA VAL A 35 9.51 95.48 -50.06
C VAL A 35 9.35 94.05 -50.57
N ALA A 36 9.23 93.85 -51.89
CA ALA A 36 9.13 92.52 -52.48
C ALA A 36 10.37 91.66 -52.22
N ASN A 37 11.58 92.23 -52.32
CA ASN A 37 12.83 91.53 -51.99
C ASN A 37 12.89 91.16 -50.50
N LYS A 38 12.43 92.04 -49.61
CA LYS A 38 12.35 91.77 -48.18
C LYS A 38 11.37 90.64 -47.86
N ASP A 39 10.21 90.62 -48.52
CA ASP A 39 9.22 89.58 -48.32
C ASP A 39 9.65 88.23 -48.94
N LEU A 40 10.38 88.26 -50.07
CA LEU A 40 11.03 87.07 -50.63
C LEU A 40 12.05 86.49 -49.65
N GLY A 41 12.85 87.34 -48.99
CA GLY A 41 13.80 86.93 -47.94
C GLY A 41 13.11 86.25 -46.76
N LYS A 42 12.04 86.85 -46.23
CA LYS A 42 11.23 86.25 -45.15
C LYS A 42 10.59 84.91 -45.57
N CYS A 43 10.14 84.82 -46.82
CA CYS A 43 9.58 83.59 -47.38
C CYS A 43 10.64 82.49 -47.45
N GLY A 44 11.86 82.83 -47.88
CA GLY A 44 13.01 81.92 -47.87
C GLY A 44 13.39 81.42 -46.47
N GLU A 45 13.42 82.31 -45.47
CA GLU A 45 13.65 81.95 -44.08
C GLU A 45 12.57 81.00 -43.53
N SER A 46 11.31 81.32 -43.78
CA SER A 46 10.17 80.49 -43.36
C SER A 46 10.19 79.12 -44.03
N LEU A 47 10.51 79.05 -45.33
CA LEU A 47 10.63 77.81 -46.07
C LEU A 47 11.74 76.92 -45.50
N ASN A 48 12.89 77.50 -45.18
CA ASN A 48 14.00 76.78 -44.57
C ASN A 48 13.62 76.25 -43.17
N GLU A 49 12.88 77.03 -42.38
CA GLU A 49 12.35 76.57 -41.09
C GLU A 49 11.39 75.38 -41.26
N TYR A 50 10.45 75.43 -42.21
CA TYR A 50 9.54 74.32 -42.49
C TYR A 50 10.29 73.07 -42.99
N MET A 51 11.31 73.24 -43.85
CA MET A 51 12.14 72.12 -44.31
C MET A 51 12.88 71.45 -43.14
N ASN A 52 13.45 72.23 -42.21
CA ASN A 52 14.12 71.68 -41.03
C ASN A 52 13.14 70.93 -40.11
N ARG A 53 11.95 71.49 -39.88
CA ARG A 53 10.90 70.83 -39.08
C ARG A 53 10.42 69.53 -39.73
N LEU A 54 10.25 69.53 -41.06
CA LEU A 54 9.85 68.33 -41.80
C LEU A 54 10.93 67.24 -41.68
N SER A 55 12.20 67.59 -41.85
CA SER A 55 13.31 66.65 -41.69
C SER A 55 13.39 66.07 -40.28
N ALA A 56 13.22 66.90 -39.24
CA ALA A 56 13.17 66.43 -37.86
C ALA A 56 11.99 65.48 -37.61
N CYS A 57 10.80 65.81 -38.12
CA CYS A 57 9.61 64.97 -38.01
C CYS A 57 9.79 63.62 -38.72
N GLU A 58 10.44 63.60 -39.88
CA GLU A 58 10.77 62.36 -40.59
C GLU A 58 11.76 61.48 -39.81
N GLN A 59 12.79 62.08 -39.20
CA GLN A 59 13.73 61.36 -38.34
C GLN A 59 13.04 60.77 -37.11
N ASP A 60 12.18 61.54 -36.43
CA ASP A 60 11.42 61.07 -35.26
C ASP A 60 10.46 59.93 -35.63
N LYS A 61 9.82 60.02 -36.81
CA LYS A 61 8.95 58.95 -37.32
C LYS A 61 9.71 57.65 -37.52
N GLU A 62 10.89 57.69 -38.13
CA GLU A 62 11.68 56.47 -38.33
C GLU A 62 12.24 55.92 -37.01
N ARG A 63 12.60 56.79 -36.07
CA ARG A 63 12.97 56.38 -34.70
C ARG A 63 11.82 55.69 -33.97
N LEU A 64 10.63 56.30 -33.96
CA LEU A 64 9.45 55.72 -33.33
C LEU A 64 9.04 54.39 -33.95
N LYS A 65 9.18 54.23 -35.28
CA LYS A 65 8.98 52.94 -35.94
C LYS A 65 9.99 51.88 -35.48
N ALA A 66 11.25 52.24 -35.31
CA ALA A 66 12.26 51.34 -34.80
C ALA A 66 11.96 50.92 -33.35
N ASP A 67 11.61 51.87 -32.49
CA ASP A 67 11.23 51.62 -31.10
C ASP A 67 9.99 50.72 -31.00
N LEU A 68 8.98 50.95 -31.86
CA LEU A 68 7.79 50.10 -31.92
C LEU A 68 8.13 48.66 -32.30
N ARG A 69 9.00 48.45 -33.30
CA ARG A 69 9.46 47.11 -33.69
C ARG A 69 10.21 46.42 -32.55
N ASN A 70 11.07 47.14 -31.84
CA ASN A 70 11.81 46.61 -30.69
C ASN A 70 10.87 46.24 -29.53
N ALA A 71 9.84 47.05 -29.28
CA ALA A 71 8.83 46.75 -28.28
C ALA A 71 8.00 45.51 -28.66
N GLN A 72 7.63 45.37 -29.94
CA GLN A 72 6.89 44.21 -30.44
C GLN A 72 7.68 42.91 -30.31
N THR A 73 8.97 42.91 -30.65
CA THR A 73 9.82 41.72 -30.49
C THR A 73 10.03 41.35 -29.02
N ALA A 74 10.18 42.35 -28.14
CA ALA A 74 10.27 42.12 -26.71
C ALA A 74 8.96 41.54 -26.12
N ASP A 75 7.80 41.98 -26.63
CA ASP A 75 6.51 41.43 -26.20
C ASP A 75 6.34 39.97 -26.64
N GLN A 76 6.69 39.65 -27.89
CA GLN A 76 6.68 38.26 -28.39
C GLN A 76 7.56 37.34 -27.53
N LEU A 77 8.79 37.77 -27.23
CA LEU A 77 9.69 36.99 -26.38
C LEU A 77 9.12 36.77 -24.97
N ARG A 78 8.48 37.79 -24.38
CA ARG A 78 7.83 37.65 -23.07
C ARG A 78 6.63 36.71 -23.13
N GLN A 79 5.84 36.73 -24.20
CA GLN A 79 4.73 35.80 -24.37
C GLN A 79 5.21 34.36 -24.47
N GLU A 80 6.30 34.11 -25.20
CA GLU A 80 6.94 32.78 -25.28
C GLU A 80 7.45 32.31 -23.91
N GLN A 81 8.11 33.20 -23.15
CA GLN A 81 8.57 32.90 -21.79
C GLN A 81 7.40 32.58 -20.85
N ILE A 82 6.32 33.36 -20.90
CA ILE A 82 5.12 33.11 -20.11
C ILE A 82 4.50 31.76 -20.46
N GLN A 83 4.46 31.41 -21.74
CA GLN A 83 3.94 30.12 -22.17
C GLN A 83 4.80 28.97 -21.65
N SER A 84 6.12 29.07 -21.78
CA SER A 84 7.06 28.07 -21.24
C SER A 84 6.91 27.90 -19.73
N LEU A 85 6.78 28.99 -18.98
CA LEU A 85 6.57 28.94 -17.53
C LEU A 85 5.22 28.32 -17.15
N LYS A 86 4.16 28.57 -17.92
CA LYS A 86 2.86 27.91 -17.73
C LYS A 86 2.95 26.40 -17.94
N ASP A 87 3.67 25.98 -18.97
CA ASP A 87 3.86 24.56 -19.28
C ASP A 87 4.67 23.87 -18.17
N GLN A 88 5.73 24.51 -17.66
CA GLN A 88 6.48 24.02 -16.50
C GLN A 88 5.60 23.90 -15.24
N LEU A 89 4.74 24.88 -14.96
CA LEU A 89 3.80 24.82 -13.83
C LEU A 89 2.78 23.69 -13.99
N ALA A 90 2.32 23.41 -15.21
CA ALA A 90 1.42 22.29 -15.49
C ALA A 90 2.12 20.95 -15.23
N ASP A 91 3.36 20.79 -15.69
CA ASP A 91 4.15 19.58 -15.45
C ASP A 91 4.44 19.36 -13.96
N VAL A 92 4.88 20.40 -13.24
CA VAL A 92 5.13 20.31 -11.79
C VAL A 92 3.86 19.97 -11.01
N LYS A 93 2.69 20.53 -11.39
CA LYS A 93 1.41 20.15 -10.77
C LYS A 93 1.06 18.69 -11.04
N MET A 94 1.25 18.23 -12.27
CA MET A 94 1.00 16.83 -12.64
C MET A 94 1.93 15.88 -11.86
N GLN A 95 3.21 16.20 -11.74
CA GLN A 95 4.18 15.44 -10.95
C GLN A 95 3.81 15.40 -9.47
N ARG A 96 3.43 16.55 -8.89
CA ARG A 96 2.95 16.62 -7.50
C ARG A 96 1.73 15.73 -7.28
N ASP A 97 0.74 15.80 -8.18
CA ASP A 97 -0.50 15.02 -8.04
C ASP A 97 -0.23 13.51 -8.14
N LYS A 98 0.68 13.11 -9.05
CA LYS A 98 1.17 11.73 -9.14
C LYS A 98 1.93 11.28 -7.90
N GLN A 99 2.76 12.15 -7.31
CA GLN A 99 3.48 11.82 -6.09
C GLN A 99 2.52 11.70 -4.89
N LEU A 100 1.50 12.55 -4.82
CA LEU A 100 0.47 12.49 -3.79
C LEU A 100 -0.33 11.17 -3.86
N SER A 101 -0.70 10.72 -5.07
CA SER A 101 -1.39 9.43 -5.23
C SER A 101 -0.50 8.25 -4.82
N GLN A 102 0.78 8.26 -5.20
CA GLN A 102 1.74 7.22 -4.82
C GLN A 102 1.93 7.13 -3.30
N VAL A 103 2.06 8.28 -2.61
CA VAL A 103 2.16 8.31 -1.15
C VAL A 103 0.87 7.84 -0.50
N GLY A 104 -0.29 8.23 -1.04
CA GLY A 104 -1.60 7.73 -0.60
C GLY A 104 -1.68 6.21 -0.64
N ASP A 105 -1.34 5.59 -1.77
CA ASP A 105 -1.33 4.14 -1.94
C ASP A 105 -0.36 3.45 -0.97
N LEU A 106 0.83 4.03 -0.75
CA LEU A 106 1.82 3.50 0.18
C LEU A 106 1.32 3.52 1.63
N THR A 107 0.62 4.59 2.04
CA THR A 107 0.03 4.69 3.38
C THR A 107 -1.08 3.66 3.62
N VAL A 108 -1.93 3.41 2.61
CA VAL A 108 -2.97 2.38 2.69
C VAL A 108 -2.36 0.98 2.74
N LEU A 109 -1.31 0.71 1.95
CA LEU A 109 -0.58 -0.55 1.98
C LEU A 109 0.08 -0.78 3.34
N SER A 110 0.70 0.25 3.92
CA SER A 110 1.30 0.17 5.25
C SER A 110 0.26 -0.09 6.33
N GLN A 111 -0.89 0.60 6.29
CA GLN A 111 -1.97 0.38 7.26
C GLN A 111 -2.55 -1.02 7.15
N SER A 112 -2.82 -1.49 5.92
CA SER A 112 -3.29 -2.87 5.67
C SER A 112 -2.28 -3.91 6.14
N ALA A 113 -0.98 -3.68 5.94
CA ALA A 113 0.07 -4.56 6.46
C ALA A 113 0.07 -4.59 8.00
N SER A 114 -0.05 -3.43 8.66
CA SER A 114 -0.16 -3.35 10.12
C SER A 114 -1.41 -4.05 10.67
N ASP A 115 -2.56 -3.90 10.01
CA ASP A 115 -3.81 -4.55 10.42
C ASP A 115 -3.73 -6.08 10.25
N ASN A 116 -3.14 -6.57 9.14
CA ASN A 116 -2.90 -7.99 8.94
C ASN A 116 -1.92 -8.58 9.97
N ILE A 117 -0.87 -7.85 10.34
CA ILE A 117 0.06 -8.27 11.39
C ILE A 117 -0.67 -8.35 12.74
N LYS A 118 -1.50 -7.35 13.07
CA LYS A 118 -2.29 -7.34 14.31
C LYS A 118 -3.24 -8.54 14.40
N GLU A 119 -3.93 -8.85 13.32
CA GLU A 119 -4.82 -10.02 13.25
C GLU A 119 -4.03 -11.33 13.39
N THR A 120 -2.89 -11.44 12.71
CA THR A 120 -1.99 -12.60 12.83
C THR A 120 -1.49 -12.77 14.26
N LEU A 121 -1.09 -11.69 14.93
CA LEU A 121 -0.63 -11.71 16.32
C LEU A 121 -1.74 -12.18 17.27
N SER A 122 -2.96 -11.65 17.11
CA SER A 122 -4.15 -12.05 17.87
C SER A 122 -4.48 -13.54 17.70
N GLN A 123 -4.33 -14.07 16.47
CA GLN A 123 -4.53 -15.49 16.21
C GLN A 123 -3.43 -16.37 16.83
N LEU A 124 -2.18 -15.92 16.81
CA LEU A 124 -1.06 -16.62 17.46
C LEU A 124 -1.25 -16.66 18.98
N GLU A 125 -1.59 -15.54 19.63
CA GLU A 125 -1.85 -15.50 21.07
C GLU A 125 -2.96 -16.47 21.49
N LYS A 126 -4.03 -16.59 20.70
CA LYS A 126 -5.11 -17.57 20.96
C LYS A 126 -4.62 -19.01 20.84
N LYS A 127 -3.81 -19.31 19.81
CA LYS A 127 -3.23 -20.64 19.61
C LYS A 127 -2.24 -21.00 20.70
N ASP A 128 -1.41 -20.08 21.15
CA ASP A 128 -0.47 -20.32 22.25
C ASP A 128 -1.20 -20.65 23.55
N LYS A 129 -2.27 -19.92 23.89
CA LYS A 129 -3.13 -20.26 25.05
C LYS A 129 -3.72 -21.66 24.93
N TYR A 130 -4.18 -22.03 23.74
CA TYR A 130 -4.73 -23.37 23.49
C TYR A 130 -3.66 -24.46 23.60
N ILE A 131 -2.46 -24.24 23.05
CA ILE A 131 -1.32 -25.16 23.16
C ILE A 131 -0.94 -25.37 24.62
N HIS A 132 -0.86 -24.30 25.41
CA HIS A 132 -0.57 -24.42 26.85
C HIS A 132 -1.64 -25.20 27.61
N LEU A 133 -2.92 -24.98 27.29
CA LEU A 133 -4.02 -25.74 27.90
C LEU A 133 -3.92 -27.23 27.56
N LEU A 134 -3.64 -27.57 26.30
CA LEU A 134 -3.44 -28.96 25.88
C LEU A 134 -2.21 -29.60 26.53
N GLN A 135 -1.09 -28.87 26.63
CA GLN A 135 0.11 -29.35 27.30
C GLN A 135 -0.15 -29.61 28.79
N ALA A 136 -0.81 -28.68 29.48
CA ALA A 136 -1.18 -28.85 30.89
C ALA A 136 -2.12 -30.05 31.10
N ALA A 137 -3.11 -30.22 30.22
CA ALA A 137 -4.01 -31.36 30.25
C ALA A 137 -3.26 -32.69 30.02
N LYS A 138 -2.33 -32.72 29.06
CA LYS A 138 -1.49 -33.90 28.78
C LYS A 138 -0.58 -34.25 29.95
N THR A 139 0.16 -33.29 30.50
CA THR A 139 1.04 -33.53 31.66
C THR A 139 0.26 -34.01 32.88
N LYS A 140 -0.95 -33.49 33.10
CA LYS A 140 -1.84 -33.96 34.17
C LYS A 140 -2.24 -35.43 33.95
N ALA A 141 -2.66 -35.79 32.74
CA ALA A 141 -3.02 -37.18 32.40
C ALA A 141 -1.83 -38.13 32.57
N ASP A 142 -0.65 -37.77 32.04
CA ASP A 142 0.58 -38.57 32.15
C ASP A 142 0.96 -38.81 33.63
N SER A 143 0.85 -37.77 34.47
CA SER A 143 1.15 -37.87 35.92
C SER A 143 0.19 -38.80 36.67
N ILE A 144 -1.10 -38.76 36.34
CA ILE A 144 -2.13 -39.62 36.96
C ILE A 144 -1.90 -41.09 36.60
N ASN A 145 -1.53 -41.37 35.35
CA ASN A 145 -1.27 -42.72 34.84
C ASN A 145 0.02 -43.30 35.39
N LEU A 146 1.08 -42.51 35.48
CA LEU A 146 2.32 -42.95 36.09
C LEU A 146 2.11 -43.30 37.58
N ALA A 147 1.38 -42.46 38.31
CA ALA A 147 1.03 -42.73 39.71
C ALA A 147 0.18 -44.01 39.84
N LEU A 148 -0.75 -44.26 38.91
CA LEU A 148 -1.55 -45.49 38.88
C LEU A 148 -0.67 -46.72 38.67
N ALA A 149 0.23 -46.68 37.70
CA ALA A 149 1.11 -47.79 37.37
C ALA A 149 2.11 -48.10 38.48
N VAL A 150 2.66 -47.09 39.15
CA VAL A 150 3.53 -47.27 40.31
C VAL A 150 2.76 -47.91 41.47
N ASN A 151 1.53 -47.46 41.73
CA ASN A 151 0.68 -48.02 42.78
C ASN A 151 0.30 -49.49 42.47
N LEU A 152 -0.17 -49.77 41.25
CA LEU A 152 -0.46 -51.12 40.78
C LEU A 152 0.77 -52.02 40.88
N LYS A 153 1.93 -51.56 40.41
CA LYS A 153 3.17 -52.34 40.49
C LYS A 153 3.56 -52.62 41.94
N GLY A 154 3.44 -51.65 42.85
CA GLY A 154 3.77 -51.83 44.27
C GLY A 154 2.82 -52.78 45.00
N VAL A 155 1.52 -52.72 44.72
CA VAL A 155 0.52 -53.60 45.35
C VAL A 155 0.60 -55.03 44.81
N LEU A 156 0.90 -55.16 43.52
CA LEU A 156 0.98 -56.45 42.83
C LEU A 156 2.34 -57.15 43.05
N SER A 157 3.44 -56.41 43.21
CA SER A 157 4.75 -57.00 43.55
C SER A 157 4.81 -57.59 44.96
N GLN A 158 3.87 -57.23 45.84
CA GLN A 158 3.78 -57.80 47.18
C GLN A 158 3.16 -59.20 47.13
N GLY A 159 4.02 -60.20 47.00
CA GLY A 159 3.66 -61.60 47.18
C GLY A 159 3.26 -62.33 45.91
N ILE A 160 3.30 -61.70 44.72
CA ILE A 160 3.12 -62.36 43.40
C ILE A 160 4.49 -62.49 42.73
N GLU A 161 4.74 -63.60 42.03
CA GLU A 161 5.96 -63.78 41.24
C GLU A 161 5.95 -62.80 40.05
N ASP A 162 7.10 -62.15 39.78
CA ASP A 162 7.26 -61.17 38.70
C ASP A 162 6.91 -61.71 37.30
N LYS A 163 6.80 -63.04 37.14
CA LYS A 163 6.44 -63.69 35.86
C LYS A 163 4.94 -63.79 35.61
N ASP A 164 4.11 -63.59 36.64
CA ASP A 164 2.66 -63.77 36.55
C ASP A 164 1.88 -62.48 36.33
N VAL A 165 2.52 -61.33 36.58
CA VAL A 165 1.89 -60.00 36.45
C VAL A 165 2.89 -59.02 35.85
N GLU A 166 2.49 -58.38 34.77
CA GLU A 166 3.27 -57.32 34.13
C GLU A 166 2.41 -56.05 34.01
N VAL A 167 2.93 -54.92 34.51
CA VAL A 167 2.27 -53.61 34.41
C VAL A 167 3.06 -52.72 33.46
N LYS A 168 2.42 -52.22 32.40
CA LYS A 168 3.01 -51.31 31.40
C LYS A 168 2.21 -50.03 31.30
N VAL A 169 2.90 -48.92 31.06
CA VAL A 169 2.28 -47.63 30.76
C VAL A 169 2.56 -47.29 29.31
N ASP A 170 1.52 -47.13 28.51
CA ASP A 170 1.64 -46.60 27.16
C ASP A 170 0.77 -45.35 27.04
N LYS A 171 1.44 -44.19 26.97
CA LYS A 171 0.82 -42.87 26.87
C LYS A 171 -0.29 -42.67 27.92
N THR A 172 -1.54 -42.74 27.49
CA THR A 172 -2.74 -42.45 28.27
C THR A 172 -3.37 -43.67 28.95
N VAL A 173 -2.81 -44.88 28.79
CA VAL A 173 -3.42 -46.13 29.28
C VAL A 173 -2.42 -46.95 30.09
N VAL A 174 -2.90 -47.58 31.17
CA VAL A 174 -2.14 -48.54 31.98
C VAL A 174 -2.60 -49.96 31.66
N PHE A 175 -1.69 -50.79 31.18
CA PHE A 175 -1.92 -52.19 30.85
C PHE A 175 -1.49 -53.07 32.02
N VAL A 176 -2.36 -54.00 32.41
CA VAL A 176 -2.07 -55.03 33.42
C VAL A 176 -2.22 -56.40 32.76
N ASN A 177 -1.10 -57.01 32.43
CA ASN A 177 -1.04 -58.34 31.84
C ASN A 177 -0.94 -59.38 32.95
N LEU A 178 -1.86 -60.34 32.95
CA LEU A 178 -1.91 -61.44 33.93
C LEU A 178 -1.70 -62.76 33.20
N SER A 179 -0.85 -63.64 33.74
CA SER A 179 -0.55 -64.92 33.08
C SER A 179 -1.75 -65.87 33.10
N ASP A 180 -1.98 -66.59 31.99
CA ASP A 180 -3.11 -67.53 31.87
C ASP A 180 -3.05 -68.64 32.93
N LYS A 181 -1.83 -69.13 33.21
CA LYS A 181 -1.57 -70.19 34.19
C LYS A 181 -1.88 -69.77 35.62
N MET A 182 -1.69 -68.49 35.95
CA MET A 182 -2.05 -67.95 37.26
C MET A 182 -3.56 -67.76 37.36
N LEU A 183 -4.19 -67.27 36.30
CA LEU A 183 -5.61 -66.96 36.29
C LEU A 183 -6.53 -68.18 36.24
N TYR A 184 -6.20 -69.18 35.41
CA TYR A 184 -7.09 -70.29 35.08
C TYR A 184 -6.38 -71.65 35.12
N GLN A 185 -7.17 -72.69 35.30
CA GLN A 185 -6.74 -74.05 34.96
C GLN A 185 -6.83 -74.28 33.44
N SER A 186 -6.04 -75.22 32.93
CA SER A 186 -6.05 -75.57 31.50
C SER A 186 -7.46 -75.91 31.01
N GLY A 187 -7.88 -75.27 29.90
CA GLY A 187 -9.20 -75.45 29.30
C GLY A 187 -10.38 -74.95 30.14
N SER A 188 -10.13 -74.18 31.21
CA SER A 188 -11.16 -73.66 32.11
C SER A 188 -11.26 -72.13 32.02
N SER A 189 -12.45 -71.62 32.34
CA SER A 189 -12.73 -70.19 32.58
C SER A 189 -12.98 -69.87 34.06
N ASN A 190 -12.86 -70.88 34.93
CA ASN A 190 -12.97 -70.70 36.37
C ASN A 190 -11.65 -70.14 36.92
N LEU A 191 -11.77 -69.03 37.64
CA LEU A 191 -10.64 -68.37 38.28
C LEU A 191 -10.06 -69.22 39.41
N THR A 192 -8.74 -69.28 39.48
CA THR A 192 -8.05 -69.92 40.61
C THR A 192 -8.24 -69.10 41.90
N PRO A 193 -8.07 -69.69 43.09
CA PRO A 193 -8.06 -68.92 44.35
C PRO A 193 -7.03 -67.79 44.31
N ARG A 194 -5.88 -68.07 43.67
CA ARG A 194 -4.82 -67.10 43.49
C ARG A 194 -5.24 -65.93 42.61
N ALA A 195 -5.93 -66.20 41.50
CA ALA A 195 -6.48 -65.17 40.63
C ALA A 195 -7.44 -64.23 41.39
N ILE A 196 -8.25 -64.78 42.29
CA ILE A 196 -9.21 -64.00 43.10
C ILE A 196 -8.47 -63.02 44.04
N GLU A 197 -7.35 -63.42 44.65
CA GLU A 197 -6.52 -62.54 45.48
C GLU A 197 -5.93 -61.37 44.67
N VAL A 198 -5.39 -61.66 43.49
CA VAL A 198 -4.80 -60.65 42.60
C VAL A 198 -5.87 -59.68 42.10
N LEU A 199 -7.02 -60.20 41.65
CA LEU A 199 -8.15 -59.38 41.23
C LEU A 199 -8.70 -58.52 42.36
N GLY A 200 -8.68 -58.99 43.61
CA GLY A 200 -9.10 -58.19 44.77
C GLY A 200 -8.18 -56.98 45.01
N LYS A 201 -6.88 -57.16 44.83
CA LYS A 201 -5.92 -56.05 44.90
C LYS A 201 -6.12 -55.02 43.79
N ILE A 202 -6.39 -55.48 42.56
CA ILE A 202 -6.72 -54.60 41.43
C ILE A 202 -8.03 -53.87 41.73
N ALA A 203 -9.04 -54.57 42.24
CA ALA A 203 -10.35 -53.99 42.55
C ALA A 203 -10.26 -52.84 43.57
N GLN A 204 -9.46 -52.97 44.63
CA GLN A 204 -9.25 -51.89 45.62
C GLN A 204 -8.68 -50.61 44.99
N ILE A 205 -7.78 -50.75 44.01
CA ILE A 205 -7.19 -49.60 43.30
C ILE A 205 -8.22 -48.96 42.38
N VAL A 206 -9.01 -49.77 41.68
CA VAL A 206 -10.12 -49.29 40.83
C VAL A 206 -11.18 -48.57 41.66
N GLU A 207 -11.58 -49.13 42.80
CA GLU A 207 -12.56 -48.53 43.73
C GLU A 207 -12.08 -47.18 44.28
N SER A 208 -10.78 -47.02 44.54
CA SER A 208 -10.20 -45.75 44.98
C SER A 208 -10.25 -44.64 43.92
N ARG A 209 -10.63 -44.96 42.67
CA ARG A 209 -10.66 -44.05 41.51
C ARG A 209 -11.92 -44.27 40.66
N PRO A 210 -13.08 -43.70 41.08
CA PRO A 210 -14.37 -43.96 40.43
C PRO A 210 -14.48 -43.49 38.97
N ASP A 211 -13.62 -42.54 38.55
CA ASP A 211 -13.58 -42.04 37.17
C ASP A 211 -12.75 -42.94 36.22
N LEU A 212 -12.21 -44.06 36.71
CA LEU A 212 -11.38 -44.98 35.92
C LEU A 212 -12.26 -45.94 35.10
N GLU A 213 -12.14 -45.88 33.77
CA GLU A 213 -12.73 -46.88 32.88
C GLU A 213 -11.84 -48.13 32.84
N VAL A 214 -12.43 -49.31 33.08
CA VAL A 214 -11.71 -50.59 33.08
C VAL A 214 -12.20 -51.45 31.92
N MET A 215 -11.28 -51.80 31.03
CA MET A 215 -11.51 -52.73 29.93
C MET A 215 -10.82 -54.07 30.23
N VAL A 216 -11.54 -55.17 30.05
CA VAL A 216 -11.02 -56.53 30.27
C VAL A 216 -10.98 -57.27 28.95
N GLU A 217 -9.80 -57.70 28.53
CA GLU A 217 -9.58 -58.46 27.30
C GLU A 217 -9.10 -59.88 27.63
N GLY A 218 -9.71 -60.87 26.98
CA GLY A 218 -9.34 -62.28 27.12
C GLY A 218 -8.54 -62.75 25.92
N TYR A 219 -7.40 -63.40 26.17
CA TYR A 219 -6.58 -64.03 25.13
C TYR A 219 -6.50 -65.55 25.33
N THR A 220 -6.32 -66.27 24.23
CA THR A 220 -6.04 -67.72 24.21
C THR A 220 -4.83 -67.96 23.30
N ASP A 221 -4.20 -69.13 23.43
CA ASP A 221 -3.21 -69.56 22.47
C ASP A 221 -3.87 -70.07 21.16
N ASN A 222 -3.05 -70.60 20.26
CA ASN A 222 -3.47 -71.16 18.99
C ASN A 222 -3.75 -72.68 19.06
N VAL A 223 -3.78 -73.29 20.24
CA VAL A 223 -4.11 -74.70 20.41
C VAL A 223 -5.64 -74.84 20.39
N PRO A 224 -6.23 -75.58 19.43
CA PRO A 224 -7.69 -75.68 19.34
C PRO A 224 -8.29 -76.37 20.57
N ILE A 225 -9.33 -75.77 21.16
CA ILE A 225 -10.15 -76.38 22.21
C ILE A 225 -11.57 -76.61 21.71
N LYS A 226 -12.15 -77.77 22.07
CA LYS A 226 -13.57 -78.05 21.86
C LYS A 226 -14.06 -79.04 22.92
N ASN A 227 -15.12 -78.70 23.64
CA ASN A 227 -15.76 -79.60 24.61
C ASN A 227 -17.27 -79.32 24.67
N SER A 228 -18.00 -80.01 25.55
CA SER A 228 -19.45 -79.86 25.67
C SER A 228 -19.93 -78.46 26.06
N CYS A 229 -19.03 -77.61 26.56
CA CYS A 229 -19.32 -76.28 27.08
C CYS A 229 -18.62 -75.14 26.30
N LEU A 230 -17.72 -75.46 25.36
CA LEU A 230 -16.88 -74.53 24.59
C LEU A 230 -16.82 -74.99 23.14
N GLU A 231 -17.21 -74.11 22.21
CA GLU A 231 -17.15 -74.39 20.77
C GLU A 231 -15.75 -74.23 20.18
N ASP A 232 -15.02 -73.20 20.61
CA ASP A 232 -13.67 -72.86 20.16
C ASP A 232 -12.93 -71.94 21.16
N ASN A 233 -11.76 -71.43 20.74
CA ASN A 233 -10.95 -70.50 21.51
C ASN A 233 -11.59 -69.10 21.67
N TRP A 234 -12.49 -68.70 20.78
CA TRP A 234 -13.23 -67.44 20.91
C TRP A 234 -14.25 -67.53 22.04
N ASP A 235 -14.96 -68.64 22.16
CA ASP A 235 -15.88 -68.85 23.28
C ASP A 235 -15.13 -68.94 24.62
N LEU A 236 -13.94 -69.56 24.63
CA LEU A 236 -13.08 -69.60 25.81
C LEU A 236 -12.59 -68.21 26.22
N SER A 237 -12.10 -67.39 25.28
CA SER A 237 -11.57 -66.06 25.58
C SER A 237 -12.65 -65.11 26.14
N VAL A 238 -13.86 -65.14 25.56
CA VAL A 238 -15.01 -64.36 26.01
C VAL A 238 -15.47 -64.82 27.39
N LYS A 239 -15.56 -66.13 27.64
CA LYS A 239 -15.94 -66.65 28.97
C LYS A 239 -14.91 -66.30 30.05
N ARG A 240 -13.61 -66.31 29.72
CA ARG A 240 -12.53 -65.87 30.62
C ARG A 240 -12.64 -64.38 30.95
N ALA A 241 -12.74 -63.51 29.96
CA ALA A 241 -12.94 -62.08 30.20
C ALA A 241 -14.20 -61.82 31.05
N THR A 242 -15.30 -62.50 30.72
CA THR A 242 -16.57 -62.40 31.45
C THR A 242 -16.45 -62.89 32.89
N SER A 243 -15.67 -63.94 33.18
CA SER A 243 -15.52 -64.46 34.55
C SER A 243 -14.74 -63.49 35.44
N VAL A 244 -13.75 -62.77 34.89
CA VAL A 244 -13.07 -61.66 35.56
C VAL A 244 -14.04 -60.53 35.85
N VAL A 245 -14.75 -60.02 34.84
CA VAL A 245 -15.72 -58.91 35.00
C VAL A 245 -16.78 -59.27 36.05
N ARG A 246 -17.38 -60.46 35.96
CA ARG A 246 -18.37 -60.93 36.94
C ARG A 246 -17.80 -61.04 38.35
N THR A 247 -16.54 -61.44 38.48
CA THR A 247 -15.89 -61.54 39.80
C THR A 247 -15.67 -60.16 40.40
N LEU A 248 -15.17 -59.21 39.62
CA LEU A 248 -15.01 -57.82 40.05
C LEU A 248 -16.35 -57.22 40.47
N GLN A 249 -17.40 -57.38 39.65
CA GLN A 249 -18.74 -56.85 39.92
C GLN A 249 -19.47 -57.51 41.10
N LYS A 250 -19.22 -58.79 41.40
CA LYS A 250 -19.98 -59.51 42.45
C LYS A 250 -19.28 -59.56 43.79
N LYS A 251 -17.95 -59.46 43.82
CA LYS A 251 -17.15 -59.61 45.05
C LYS A 251 -16.57 -58.30 45.58
N TYR A 252 -16.41 -57.29 44.72
CA TYR A 252 -15.65 -56.07 45.04
C TYR A 252 -16.34 -54.78 44.55
N ASN A 253 -17.64 -54.83 44.33
CA ASN A 253 -18.49 -53.71 43.91
C ASN A 253 -19.52 -53.42 44.99
#